data_AF-A0A2A9A459-F1
#
_entry.id   AF-A0A2A9A459-F1
#
_cell.length_a   1.000
_cell.length_b   1.000
_cell.length_c   1.000
_cell.angle_alpha   90.00
_cell.angle_beta   90.00
_cell.angle_gamma   90.00
#
_symmetry.space_group_name_H-M   'P 1'
#
loop_
_entity.id
_entity.type
_entity.pdbx_description
1 polymer ?
#
loop_
_entity_poly.entity_id
_entity_poly.type
_entity_poly.pdbx_seq_one_letter_code
_entity_poly.pdbx_strand_id
1 'polypeptide(L)'
;MLKHSVMMDVLANADTKENVEKSFYAYNEASFTAVKSNGGVEYPPQTILIREKRNNGWWKIQTWEGEKWINLNGEKKYVEKPFYTYNEPSFVSAKGGGGQSFLAQEVPVIDGTTSGWLKIISYEGEKWINPNGEKKYV
;
A
#
# COMPACT_ATOMS: atom_id res chain seq x y z
N MET A 1 -27.88 -5.49 22.98
CA MET A 1 -26.84 -4.61 22.37
C MET A 1 -25.47 -5.18 22.71
N LEU A 2 -24.91 -6.04 21.86
CA LEU A 2 -23.52 -6.46 22.02
C LEU A 2 -22.61 -5.40 21.38
N LYS A 3 -21.68 -4.86 22.16
CA LYS A 3 -20.59 -4.02 21.68
C LYS A 3 -19.74 -4.87 20.71
N HIS A 4 -19.64 -4.44 19.45
CA HIS A 4 -18.68 -5.02 18.50
C HIS A 4 -17.27 -4.76 19.05
N SER A 5 -16.66 -5.81 19.60
CA SER A 5 -15.28 -5.83 20.06
C SER A 5 -14.35 -5.86 18.84
N VAL A 6 -13.88 -4.69 18.39
CA VAL A 6 -12.81 -4.56 17.40
C VAL A 6 -11.46 -4.72 18.13
N MET A 7 -11.14 -5.95 18.52
CA MET A 7 -9.84 -6.31 19.13
C MET A 7 -9.35 -7.62 18.50
N MET A 8 -9.21 -7.66 17.17
CA MET A 8 -8.77 -8.87 16.45
C MET A 8 -7.79 -8.61 15.29
N ASP A 9 -7.14 -7.43 15.20
CA ASP A 9 -6.22 -7.13 14.09
C ASP A 9 -4.76 -6.88 14.49
N VAL A 10 -4.40 -7.00 15.77
CA VAL A 10 -3.05 -6.74 16.28
C VAL A 10 -2.36 -8.05 16.65
N LEU A 11 -1.27 -8.38 15.97
CA LEU A 11 -0.51 -9.64 16.19
C LEU A 11 0.47 -9.60 17.38
N ALA A 12 0.77 -8.43 17.96
CA ALA A 12 1.72 -8.32 19.06
C ALA A 12 1.53 -7.08 19.94
N ASN A 13 1.87 -7.20 21.24
CA ASN A 13 2.16 -6.08 22.13
C ASN A 13 3.53 -5.45 21.77
N ALA A 14 3.63 -4.14 21.93
CA ALA A 14 4.72 -3.26 21.47
C ALA A 14 6.14 -3.63 21.93
N ASP A 15 7.14 -3.08 21.22
CA ASP A 15 8.58 -3.02 21.55
C ASP A 15 9.48 -4.17 21.04
N THR A 16 9.07 -4.88 19.99
CA THR A 16 9.97 -5.82 19.31
C THR A 16 10.89 -5.08 18.34
N LYS A 17 12.19 -5.41 18.36
CA LYS A 17 13.14 -4.97 17.35
C LYS A 17 13.26 -6.01 16.25
N GLU A 18 13.28 -5.57 15.00
CA GLU A 18 13.45 -6.45 13.84
C GLU A 18 14.44 -5.84 12.86
N ASN A 19 15.31 -6.68 12.29
CA ASN A 19 16.22 -6.26 11.24
C ASN A 19 15.51 -6.31 9.89
N VAL A 20 15.48 -5.18 9.19
CA VAL A 20 14.97 -5.07 7.82
C VAL A 20 16.16 -4.89 6.88
N GLU A 21 16.40 -5.89 6.03
CA GLU A 21 17.59 -5.98 5.19
C GLU A 21 17.49 -5.23 3.85
N LYS A 22 16.32 -4.65 3.55
CA LYS A 22 16.07 -3.88 2.32
C LYS A 22 15.64 -2.46 2.64
N SER A 23 15.86 -1.54 1.70
CA SER A 23 15.29 -0.21 1.79
C SER A 23 13.76 -0.25 1.79
N PHE A 24 13.13 0.70 2.46
CA PHE A 24 11.67 0.76 2.56
C PHE A 24 11.14 2.19 2.68
N TYR A 25 9.95 2.43 2.15
CA TYR A 25 9.19 3.65 2.41
C TYR A 25 8.42 3.54 3.73
N ALA A 26 8.29 4.67 4.41
CA ALA A 26 7.35 4.85 5.51
C ALA A 26 6.24 5.81 5.11
N TYR A 27 5.09 5.68 5.76
CA TYR A 27 3.84 6.36 5.44
C TYR A 27 3.24 6.95 6.72
N ASN A 28 2.58 8.10 6.58
CA ASN A 28 1.92 8.76 7.70
C ASN A 28 0.66 8.00 8.19
N GLU A 29 0.06 7.20 7.32
CA GLU A 29 -1.09 6.33 7.61
C GLU A 29 -0.83 4.93 7.03
N ALA A 30 -1.57 3.92 7.51
CA ALA A 30 -1.50 2.55 7.00
C ALA A 30 -2.19 2.41 5.63
N SER A 31 -1.65 3.10 4.63
CA SER A 31 -2.17 3.13 3.26
C SER A 31 -1.08 3.50 2.26
N PHE A 32 -1.07 2.83 1.11
CA PHE A 32 -0.18 3.15 -0.01
C PHE A 32 -0.50 4.49 -0.68
N THR A 33 -1.69 5.05 -0.45
CA THR A 33 -2.06 6.39 -0.95
C THR A 33 -1.84 7.48 0.09
N ALA A 34 -1.27 7.15 1.26
CA ALA A 34 -0.90 8.15 2.25
C ALA A 34 0.36 8.91 1.80
N VAL A 35 0.56 10.09 2.38
CA VAL A 35 1.81 10.84 2.21
C VAL A 35 2.95 9.99 2.76
N LYS A 36 3.99 9.77 1.93
CA LYS A 36 5.23 9.15 2.36
C LYS A 36 5.96 10.07 3.35
N SER A 37 6.49 9.48 4.41
CA SER A 37 7.32 10.17 5.41
C SER A 37 8.75 10.37 4.88
N ASN A 38 9.65 10.94 5.69
CA ASN A 38 11.05 11.18 5.35
C ASN A 38 11.20 11.94 4.02
N GLY A 39 10.31 12.91 3.77
CA GLY A 39 10.27 13.68 2.52
C GLY A 39 10.02 12.83 1.26
N GLY A 40 9.50 11.61 1.39
CA GLY A 40 9.32 10.69 0.26
C GLY A 40 10.57 9.90 -0.11
N VAL A 41 11.60 9.88 0.74
CA VAL A 41 12.83 9.11 0.54
C VAL A 41 12.78 7.82 1.35
N GLU A 42 13.29 6.73 0.78
CA GLU A 42 13.40 5.45 1.47
C GLU A 42 14.32 5.55 2.69
N TYR A 43 13.99 4.78 3.71
CA TYR A 43 14.91 4.43 4.77
C TYR A 43 15.84 3.32 4.27
N PRO A 44 17.17 3.39 4.55
CA PRO A 44 18.08 2.29 4.25
C PRO A 44 17.78 1.07 5.15
N PRO A 45 18.32 -0.12 4.81
CA PRO A 45 18.29 -1.29 5.67
C PRO A 45 18.72 -0.95 7.10
N GLN A 46 17.90 -1.31 8.09
CA GLN A 46 18.15 -0.98 9.49
C GLN A 46 17.33 -1.86 10.44
N THR A 47 17.72 -1.86 11.72
CA THR A 47 16.89 -2.41 12.80
C THR A 47 15.82 -1.41 13.20
N ILE A 48 14.55 -1.81 13.09
CA ILE A 48 13.37 -1.00 13.43
C ILE A 48 12.79 -1.41 14.77
N LEU A 49 12.15 -0.46 15.47
CA LEU A 49 11.34 -0.73 16.66
C LEU A 49 9.86 -0.78 16.25
N ILE A 50 9.23 -1.92 16.43
CA ILE A 50 7.83 -2.16 16.05
C ILE A 50 6.89 -1.85 17.22
N ARG A 51 5.86 -1.06 16.93
CA ARG A 51 4.77 -0.67 17.84
C ARG A 51 3.51 -1.50 17.61
N GLU A 52 3.24 -1.87 16.36
CA GLU A 52 2.05 -2.64 15.96
C GLU A 52 2.35 -3.45 14.70
N LYS A 53 1.82 -4.67 14.59
CA LYS A 53 1.78 -5.43 13.33
C LYS A 53 0.36 -5.85 13.01
N ARG A 54 -0.08 -5.56 11.79
CA ARG A 54 -1.38 -5.98 11.25
C ARG A 54 -1.23 -7.17 10.31
N ASN A 55 -2.29 -7.99 10.26
CA ASN A 55 -2.38 -9.17 9.40
C ASN A 55 -2.27 -8.85 7.90
N ASN A 56 -2.62 -7.62 7.48
CA ASN A 56 -2.55 -7.17 6.09
C ASN A 56 -1.15 -6.64 5.68
N GLY A 57 -0.14 -6.80 6.51
CA GLY A 57 1.25 -6.44 6.20
C GLY A 57 1.68 -5.05 6.67
N TRP A 58 0.76 -4.23 7.18
CA TRP A 58 1.08 -2.92 7.72
C TRP A 58 1.66 -3.01 9.13
N TRP A 59 2.87 -2.51 9.31
CA TRP A 59 3.53 -2.42 10.60
C TRP A 59 3.71 -0.97 10.99
N LYS A 60 3.37 -0.65 12.24
CA LYS A 60 3.69 0.64 12.82
C LYS A 60 5.04 0.55 13.50
N ILE A 61 5.94 1.48 13.19
CA ILE A 61 7.30 1.54 13.71
C ILE A 61 7.60 2.90 14.33
N GLN A 62 8.56 2.94 15.26
CA GLN A 62 9.14 4.20 15.74
C GLN A 62 10.19 4.71 14.75
N THR A 63 10.08 5.97 14.34
CA THR A 63 11.11 6.72 13.60
C THR A 63 11.50 7.98 14.38
N TRP A 64 12.49 8.72 13.89
CA TRP A 64 12.84 10.04 14.42
C TRP A 64 11.75 11.09 14.16
N GLU A 65 10.92 10.91 13.12
CA GLU A 65 9.72 11.71 12.82
C GLU A 65 8.49 11.28 13.67
N GLY A 66 8.67 10.36 14.63
CA GLY A 66 7.59 9.74 15.42
C GLY A 66 7.13 8.40 14.85
N GLU A 67 5.96 7.93 15.29
CA GLU A 67 5.38 6.68 14.77
C GLU A 67 5.00 6.81 13.29
N LYS A 68 5.33 5.80 12.49
CA LYS A 68 5.02 5.72 11.05
C LYS A 68 4.65 4.29 10.65
N TRP A 69 4.02 4.16 9.50
CA TRP A 69 3.58 2.88 8.94
C TRP A 69 4.52 2.42 7.83
N ILE A 70 4.83 1.14 7.79
CA ILE A 70 5.58 0.51 6.70
C ILE A 70 4.80 -0.71 6.20
N ASN A 71 5.01 -1.06 4.94
CA ASN A 71 4.57 -2.34 4.39
C ASN A 71 5.70 -2.88 3.51
N LEU A 72 6.31 -3.98 3.95
CA LEU A 72 7.50 -4.53 3.32
C LEU A 72 7.19 -5.47 2.15
N ASN A 73 6.00 -6.08 2.14
CA ASN A 73 5.71 -7.20 1.23
C ASN A 73 4.49 -6.93 0.33
N GLY A 74 3.89 -5.75 0.44
CA GLY A 74 2.62 -5.44 -0.19
C GLY A 74 1.43 -5.92 0.61
N GLU A 75 0.25 -5.59 0.12
CA GLU A 75 -1.02 -6.10 0.63
C GLU A 75 -1.88 -6.63 -0.52
N LYS A 76 -2.69 -7.64 -0.24
CA LYS A 76 -3.74 -8.09 -1.14
C LYS A 76 -4.95 -7.17 -0.99
N LYS A 77 -5.44 -6.63 -2.11
CA LYS A 77 -6.62 -5.77 -2.13
C LYS A 77 -7.61 -6.22 -3.18
N TYR A 78 -8.87 -6.35 -2.80
CA TYR A 78 -9.94 -6.63 -3.76
C TYR A 78 -10.35 -5.35 -4.48
N VAL A 79 -10.33 -5.37 -5.82
CA VAL A 79 -10.83 -4.30 -6.67
C VAL A 79 -12.22 -4.67 -7.14
N GLU A 80 -13.23 -3.93 -6.67
CA GLU A 80 -14.64 -4.31 -6.79
C GLU A 80 -15.24 -4.17 -8.20
N LYS A 81 -14.63 -3.34 -9.06
CA LYS A 81 -15.13 -3.02 -10.39
C LYS A 81 -14.12 -3.42 -11.46
N PRO A 82 -14.55 -3.68 -12.71
CA PRO A 82 -13.62 -3.83 -13.81
C PRO A 82 -12.69 -2.62 -13.90
N PHE A 83 -11.40 -2.88 -14.12
CA PHE A 83 -10.37 -1.83 -14.08
C PHE A 83 -9.37 -2.02 -15.22
N TYR A 84 -8.69 -0.92 -15.57
CA TYR A 84 -7.57 -0.93 -16.51
C TYR A 84 -6.26 -0.83 -15.73
N THR A 85 -5.22 -1.43 -16.29
CA THR A 85 -3.84 -1.21 -15.87
C THR A 85 -3.18 -0.16 -16.77
N TYR A 86 -2.21 0.57 -16.22
CA TYR A 86 -1.48 1.64 -16.88
C TYR A 86 0.01 1.49 -16.61
N ASN A 87 0.85 1.95 -17.54
CA ASN A 87 2.31 1.91 -17.38
C ASN A 87 2.80 2.97 -16.38
N GLU A 88 2.06 4.07 -16.24
CA GLU A 88 2.32 5.17 -15.31
C GLU A 88 1.04 5.50 -14.51
N PRO A 89 1.13 6.19 -13.35
CA PRO A 89 -0.03 6.58 -12.56
C PRO A 89 -0.80 7.75 -13.20
N SER A 90 -1.31 7.54 -14.40
CA SER A 90 -1.97 8.56 -15.23
C SER A 90 -2.96 7.93 -16.20
N PHE A 91 -4.14 8.55 -16.35
CA PHE A 91 -5.18 8.07 -17.28
C PHE A 91 -4.81 8.23 -18.75
N VAL A 92 -3.85 9.11 -19.06
CA VAL A 92 -3.32 9.29 -20.43
C VAL A 92 -2.12 8.39 -20.73
N SER A 93 -1.65 7.61 -19.77
CA SER A 93 -0.60 6.62 -19.99
C SER A 93 -1.09 5.47 -20.86
N ALA A 94 -0.14 4.80 -21.53
CA ALA A 94 -0.43 3.56 -22.24
C ALA A 94 -1.03 2.52 -21.26
N LYS A 95 -2.15 1.93 -21.67
CA LYS A 95 -2.79 0.85 -20.92
C LYS A 95 -1.99 -0.44 -21.07
N GLY A 96 -1.93 -1.23 -20.00
CA GLY A 96 -1.49 -2.63 -20.06
C GLY A 96 -2.54 -3.52 -20.73
N GLY A 97 -2.26 -4.81 -20.86
CA GLY A 97 -3.23 -5.81 -21.37
C GLY A 97 -3.73 -5.55 -22.78
N GLY A 98 -2.94 -4.86 -23.62
CA GLY A 98 -3.41 -4.41 -24.94
C GLY A 98 -4.62 -3.48 -24.89
N GLY A 99 -4.81 -2.75 -23.78
CA GLY A 99 -5.97 -1.88 -23.57
C GLY A 99 -7.24 -2.59 -23.11
N GLN A 100 -7.17 -3.87 -22.75
CA GLN A 100 -8.31 -4.60 -22.20
C GLN A 100 -8.50 -4.34 -20.70
N SER A 101 -9.76 -4.39 -20.25
CA SER A 101 -10.08 -4.29 -18.83
C SER A 101 -9.95 -5.65 -18.14
N PHE A 102 -9.47 -5.63 -16.90
CA PHE A 102 -9.57 -6.75 -15.97
C PHE A 102 -10.94 -6.75 -15.30
N LEU A 103 -11.45 -7.94 -14.99
CA LEU A 103 -12.62 -8.09 -14.12
C LEU A 103 -12.28 -7.77 -12.66
N ALA A 104 -13.31 -7.60 -11.82
CA ALA A 104 -13.14 -7.46 -10.38
C ALA A 104 -12.37 -8.66 -9.80
N GLN A 105 -11.27 -8.40 -9.10
CA GLN A 105 -10.40 -9.44 -8.55
C GLN A 105 -9.51 -8.89 -7.43
N GLU A 106 -8.90 -9.81 -6.68
CA GLU A 106 -7.81 -9.48 -5.76
C GLU A 106 -6.52 -9.20 -6.51
N VAL A 107 -5.82 -8.13 -6.13
CA VAL A 107 -4.52 -7.75 -6.69
C VAL A 107 -3.48 -7.55 -5.59
N PRO A 108 -2.21 -7.92 -5.83
CA PRO A 108 -1.11 -7.57 -4.93
C PRO A 108 -0.69 -6.12 -5.14
N VAL A 109 -0.89 -5.26 -4.14
CA VAL A 109 -0.50 -3.85 -4.14
C VAL A 109 0.84 -3.69 -3.43
N ILE A 110 1.77 -2.96 -4.04
CA ILE A 110 3.13 -2.77 -3.53
C ILE A 110 3.53 -1.31 -3.29
N ASP A 111 2.81 -0.35 -3.89
CA ASP A 111 3.04 1.08 -3.71
C ASP A 111 1.79 1.89 -4.09
N GLY A 112 1.81 3.21 -3.89
CA GLY A 112 0.76 4.12 -4.33
C GLY A 112 1.18 5.58 -4.35
N THR A 113 0.24 6.41 -4.81
CA THR A 113 0.36 7.87 -4.85
C THR A 113 -0.74 8.52 -4.02
N THR A 114 -0.51 9.75 -3.57
CA THR A 114 -1.52 10.57 -2.88
C THR A 114 -2.72 10.92 -3.76
N SER A 115 -2.57 10.83 -5.09
CA SER A 115 -3.67 10.95 -6.06
C SER A 115 -4.54 9.70 -6.20
N GLY A 116 -4.32 8.67 -5.37
CA GLY A 116 -5.18 7.47 -5.32
C GLY A 116 -4.80 6.36 -6.29
N TRP A 117 -3.69 6.50 -7.02
CA TRP A 117 -3.15 5.42 -7.83
C TRP A 117 -2.46 4.37 -6.96
N LEU A 118 -2.65 3.11 -7.30
CA LEU A 118 -1.99 1.97 -6.67
C LEU A 118 -1.09 1.28 -7.70
N LYS A 119 0.13 0.94 -7.29
CA LYS A 119 1.01 0.09 -8.07
C LYS A 119 0.78 -1.36 -7.66
N ILE A 120 0.56 -2.23 -8.63
CA ILE A 120 0.30 -3.66 -8.44
C ILE A 120 1.33 -4.51 -9.18
N ILE A 121 1.47 -5.76 -8.74
CA ILE A 121 2.15 -6.80 -9.53
C ILE A 121 1.10 -7.53 -10.38
N SER A 122 1.24 -7.48 -11.70
CA SER A 122 0.42 -8.21 -12.66
C SER A 122 1.23 -9.27 -13.39
N TYR A 123 0.60 -10.08 -14.25
CA TYR A 123 1.32 -11.00 -15.14
C TYR A 123 2.24 -10.26 -16.14
N GLU A 124 2.03 -8.95 -16.36
CA GLU A 124 2.85 -8.07 -17.19
C GLU A 124 3.92 -7.31 -16.38
N GLY A 125 4.17 -7.74 -15.14
CA GLY A 125 5.02 -7.03 -14.18
C GLY A 125 4.29 -5.87 -13.50
N GLU A 126 5.05 -4.87 -13.04
CA GLU A 126 4.52 -3.70 -12.35
C GLU A 126 3.59 -2.90 -13.26
N LYS A 127 2.41 -2.56 -12.73
CA LYS A 127 1.42 -1.70 -13.38
C LYS A 127 0.71 -0.82 -12.37
N TRP A 128 0.15 0.28 -12.85
CA TRP A 128 -0.66 1.20 -12.07
C TRP A 128 -2.14 0.97 -12.32
N ILE A 129 -2.94 1.07 -11.28
CA ILE A 129 -4.40 1.07 -11.33
C ILE A 129 -4.94 2.26 -10.56
N ASN A 130 -6.13 2.72 -10.93
CA ASN A 130 -6.90 3.66 -10.12
C ASN A 130 -8.25 3.00 -9.77
N PRO A 131 -8.41 2.41 -8.56
CA PRO A 131 -9.61 1.66 -8.20
C PRO A 131 -10.90 2.47 -8.23
N ASN A 132 -10.80 3.80 -8.06
CA ASN A 132 -11.95 4.70 -8.12
C ASN A 132 -12.27 5.17 -9.55
N GLY A 133 -11.43 4.80 -10.52
CA GLY A 133 -11.56 5.21 -11.93
C GLY A 133 -11.29 6.69 -12.16
N GLU A 134 -11.43 7.10 -13.42
CA GLU A 134 -11.41 8.50 -13.80
C GLU A 134 -12.71 9.15 -13.32
N LYS A 135 -12.61 10.21 -12.51
CA LYS A 135 -13.78 11.05 -12.24
C LYS A 135 -14.16 11.73 -13.55
N LYS A 136 -15.13 11.16 -14.26
CA LYS A 136 -15.80 11.85 -15.36
C LYS A 136 -16.63 12.96 -14.73
N TYR A 137 -16.18 14.20 -14.83
CA TYR A 137 -17.05 15.34 -14.62
C TYR A 137 -18.08 15.30 -15.76
N VAL A 138 -19.29 14.82 -15.45
CA VAL A 138 -20.49 14.95 -16.27
C VAL A 138 -21.20 16.26 -15.95
#